data_AF-A0A556PBI8-F1
#
_entry.id   AF-A0A556PBI8-F1
#
_cell.length_a   1.000
_cell.length_b   1.000
_cell.length_c   1.000
_cell.angle_alpha   90.00
_cell.angle_beta   90.00
_cell.angle_gamma   90.00
#
_symmetry.space_group_name_H-M   'P 1'
#
loop_
_entity.id
_entity.type
_entity.pdbx_description
1 polymer ?
#
loop_
_entity_poly.entity_id
_entity_poly.type
_entity_poly.pdbx_seq_one_letter_code
_entity_poly.pdbx_strand_id
1 'polypeptide(L)'
;MEDWLELNVEVYIIIYGIILLWFNIDYLKDYKKIKSGLEEISTEEELDVTPDSLSIMAIGLIFNFIRRWLFYLLAVVITESPLVILISAVFFVISLYDTLFNYSLERIKKSKIGLYLSVVDTIYIVSFIVYLVY
;
A
#
# COMPACT_ATOMS: atom_id res chain seq x y z
N MET A 1 -33.75 -5.05 5.12
CA MET A 1 -32.89 -4.38 6.13
C MET A 1 -31.43 -4.76 5.90
N GLU A 2 -31.16 -6.03 5.58
CA GLU A 2 -29.89 -6.49 4.97
C GLU A 2 -29.49 -5.70 3.72
N ASP A 3 -30.36 -5.57 2.72
CA ASP A 3 -30.02 -4.89 1.45
C ASP A 3 -29.56 -3.43 1.62
N TRP A 4 -30.08 -2.72 2.63
CA TRP A 4 -29.68 -1.35 2.94
C TRP A 4 -28.32 -1.31 3.65
N LEU A 5 -28.01 -2.31 4.48
CA LEU A 5 -26.72 -2.40 5.15
C LEU A 5 -25.61 -2.77 4.14
N GLU A 6 -25.89 -3.69 3.22
CA GLU A 6 -24.95 -4.10 2.17
C GLU A 6 -24.60 -2.95 1.23
N LEU A 7 -25.61 -2.20 0.75
CA LEU A 7 -25.38 -1.02 -0.09
C LEU A 7 -24.51 0.03 0.61
N ASN A 8 -24.72 0.24 1.91
CA ASN A 8 -23.91 1.19 2.68
C ASN A 8 -22.45 0.72 2.78
N VAL A 9 -22.22 -0.58 3.01
CA VAL A 9 -20.86 -1.15 3.09
C VAL A 9 -20.11 -0.99 1.78
N GLU A 10 -20.72 -1.31 0.64
CA GLU A 10 -20.10 -1.16 -0.68
C GLU A 10 -19.71 0.29 -0.97
N VAL A 11 -20.60 1.25 -0.65
CA VAL A 11 -20.33 2.68 -0.82
C VAL A 11 -19.14 3.13 0.03
N TYR A 12 -19.04 2.69 1.30
CA TYR A 12 -17.88 3.03 2.13
C TYR A 12 -16.57 2.46 1.59
N ILE A 13 -16.60 1.25 1.03
CA ILE A 13 -15.43 0.60 0.45
C ILE A 13 -14.99 1.30 -0.84
N ILE A 14 -15.94 1.73 -1.67
CA ILE A 14 -15.66 2.53 -2.87
C ILE A 14 -15.04 3.87 -2.47
N ILE A 15 -15.60 4.58 -1.48
CA ILE A 15 -15.02 5.85 -0.97
C ILE A 15 -13.59 5.62 -0.48
N TYR A 16 -13.37 4.57 0.31
CA TYR A 16 -12.04 4.21 0.79
C TYR A 16 -11.07 3.90 -0.37
N GLY A 17 -11.51 3.14 -1.38
CA GLY A 17 -10.74 2.87 -2.59
C GLY A 17 -10.38 4.13 -3.37
N ILE A 18 -11.31 5.09 -3.49
CA ILE A 18 -11.04 6.39 -4.14
C ILE A 18 -9.98 7.19 -3.36
N ILE A 19 -10.05 7.20 -2.03
CA ILE A 19 -9.03 7.84 -1.19
C ILE A 19 -7.66 7.19 -1.42
N LEU A 20 -7.59 5.86 -1.49
CA LEU A 20 -6.34 5.15 -1.78
C LEU A 20 -5.81 5.45 -3.19
N LEU A 21 -6.70 5.54 -4.20
CA LEU A 21 -6.32 5.92 -5.56
C LEU A 21 -5.73 7.32 -5.60
N TRP A 22 -6.34 8.28 -4.89
CA TRP A 22 -5.80 9.62 -4.75
C TRP A 22 -4.37 9.56 -4.23
N PHE A 23 -4.14 8.91 -3.09
CA PHE A 23 -2.80 8.80 -2.50
C PHE A 23 -1.79 8.12 -3.42
N ASN A 24 -2.20 7.07 -4.15
CA ASN A 24 -1.33 6.39 -5.09
C ASN A 24 -0.99 7.28 -6.29
N ILE A 25 -1.96 7.99 -6.87
CA ILE A 25 -1.73 8.90 -8.00
C ILE A 25 -0.83 10.06 -7.60
N ASP A 26 -1.06 10.67 -6.43
CA ASP A 26 -0.21 11.73 -5.90
C ASP A 26 1.23 11.24 -5.69
N TYR A 27 1.40 10.06 -5.11
CA TYR A 27 2.71 9.44 -4.96
C TYR A 27 3.41 9.19 -6.30
N LEU A 28 2.68 8.69 -7.31
CA LEU A 28 3.22 8.45 -8.65
C LEU A 28 3.64 9.75 -9.34
N LYS A 29 2.84 10.80 -9.20
CA LYS A 29 3.11 12.13 -9.76
C LYS A 29 4.34 12.77 -9.12
N ASP A 30 4.45 12.70 -7.81
CA ASP A 30 5.51 13.36 -7.04
C ASP A 30 6.73 12.46 -6.80
N TYR A 31 6.74 11.23 -7.31
CA TYR A 31 7.80 10.24 -7.07
C TYR A 31 9.21 10.81 -7.32
N LYS A 32 9.41 11.53 -8.43
CA LYS A 32 10.73 12.10 -8.78
C LYS A 32 11.18 13.13 -7.74
N LYS A 33 10.27 13.97 -7.26
CA LYS A 33 10.54 15.00 -6.25
C LYS A 33 10.82 14.39 -4.88
N ILE A 34 10.06 13.36 -4.51
CA ILE A 34 10.28 12.59 -3.28
C ILE A 34 11.65 11.92 -3.33
N LYS A 35 11.99 11.32 -4.48
CA LYS A 35 13.27 10.64 -4.67
C LYS A 35 14.47 11.59 -4.61
N SER A 36 14.40 12.75 -5.29
CA SER A 36 15.48 13.74 -5.24
C SER A 36 15.68 14.29 -3.83
N GLY A 37 14.60 14.57 -3.09
CA GLY A 37 14.69 15.02 -1.70
C GLY A 37 15.31 13.96 -0.78
N LEU A 38 15.06 12.67 -1.01
CA LEU A 38 15.72 11.59 -0.28
C LEU A 38 17.21 11.48 -0.62
N GLU A 39 17.61 11.70 -1.88
CA GLU A 39 19.02 11.68 -2.29
C GLU A 39 19.85 12.80 -1.64
N GLU A 40 19.23 13.97 -1.39
CA GLU A 40 19.87 15.14 -0.75
C GLU A 40 20.15 14.98 0.76
N ILE A 41 19.47 14.05 1.45
CA ILE A 41 19.71 13.80 2.88
C ILE A 41 21.05 13.06 3.03
N SER A 42 22.07 13.68 3.65
CA SER A 42 23.38 13.04 3.85
C SER A 42 23.27 11.75 4.65
N THR A 43 23.98 10.73 4.19
CA THR A 43 23.88 9.34 4.68
C THR A 43 24.92 9.12 5.79
N GLU A 44 25.02 10.05 6.74
CA GLU A 44 26.03 9.99 7.83
C GLU A 44 25.49 9.43 9.14
N GLU A 45 24.18 9.25 9.26
CA GLU A 45 23.60 8.45 10.35
C GLU A 45 23.13 7.12 9.74
N GLU A 46 24.08 6.18 9.61
CA GLU A 46 23.74 4.76 9.55
C GLU A 46 22.86 4.46 10.77
N LEU A 47 21.55 4.28 10.52
CA LEU A 47 20.59 3.72 11.46
C LEU A 47 21.00 2.26 11.72
N ASP A 48 22.07 2.09 12.49
CA ASP A 48 22.34 0.91 13.28
C ASP A 48 21.10 0.63 14.14
N VAL A 49 20.79 -0.63 14.42
CA VAL A 49 19.52 -1.09 15.03
C VAL A 49 19.35 -0.52 16.44
N THR A 50 18.94 0.74 16.53
CA THR A 50 18.56 1.45 17.74
C THR A 50 17.06 1.25 17.97
N PRO A 51 16.55 1.43 19.19
CA PRO A 51 15.11 1.36 19.50
C PRO A 51 14.21 2.19 18.56
N ASP A 52 14.77 3.24 17.96
CA ASP A 52 14.12 4.10 16.97
C ASP A 52 13.85 3.38 15.64
N SER A 53 14.71 2.43 15.23
CA SER A 53 14.53 1.63 14.02
C SER A 53 13.30 0.72 14.08
N LEU A 54 13.00 0.13 15.25
CA LEU A 54 11.80 -0.69 15.46
C LEU A 54 10.53 0.16 15.41
N SER A 55 10.57 1.38 15.95
CA SER A 55 9.45 2.32 15.91
C SER A 55 9.14 2.76 14.48
N ILE A 56 10.17 3.06 13.69
CA ILE A 56 10.04 3.41 12.27
C ILE A 56 9.47 2.24 11.46
N MET A 57 9.94 1.02 11.70
CA MET A 57 9.39 -0.19 11.07
C MET A 57 7.93 -0.41 11.45
N ALA A 58 7.57 -0.25 12.73
CA ALA A 58 6.18 -0.38 13.20
C ALA A 58 5.25 0.64 12.53
N ILE A 59 5.70 1.90 12.40
CA ILE A 59 4.97 2.94 11.65
C ILE A 59 4.81 2.52 10.18
N GLY A 60 5.86 1.98 9.56
CA GLY A 60 5.82 1.48 8.19
C GLY A 60 4.82 0.33 7.99
N LEU A 61 4.74 -0.60 8.95
CA LEU A 61 3.78 -1.69 8.94
C LEU A 61 2.33 -1.18 9.08
N ILE A 62 2.07 -0.28 10.03
CA ILE A 62 0.74 0.32 10.22
C ILE A 62 0.32 1.09 8.97
N PHE A 63 1.23 1.87 8.39
CA PHE A 63 0.95 2.63 7.18
C PHE A 63 0.65 1.72 5.99
N ASN A 64 1.42 0.64 5.79
CA ASN A 64 1.12 -0.35 4.75
C ASN A 64 -0.18 -1.12 5.01
N PHE A 65 -0.50 -1.39 6.27
CA PHE A 65 -1.78 -1.99 6.62
C PHE A 65 -2.96 -1.10 6.18
N ILE A 66 -2.95 0.17 6.58
CA ILE A 66 -4.01 1.13 6.25
C ILE A 66 -4.04 1.48 4.77
N ARG A 67 -2.89 1.51 4.08
CA ARG A 67 -2.83 1.93 2.68
C ARG A 67 -3.06 0.79 1.69
N ARG A 68 -2.72 -0.45 2.05
CA ARG A 68 -2.66 -1.58 1.10
C ARG A 68 -3.36 -2.82 1.63
N TRP A 69 -2.92 -3.34 2.77
CA TRP A 69 -3.33 -4.68 3.20
C TRP A 69 -4.79 -4.76 3.60
N LEU A 70 -5.32 -3.71 4.22
CA LEU A 70 -6.74 -3.62 4.53
C LEU A 70 -7.58 -3.74 3.26
N PHE A 71 -7.17 -3.06 2.18
CA PHE A 71 -7.88 -3.16 0.90
C PHE A 71 -7.78 -4.55 0.26
N TYR A 72 -6.62 -5.22 0.34
CA TYR A 72 -6.49 -6.61 -0.11
C TYR A 72 -7.43 -7.54 0.66
N LEU A 73 -7.50 -7.39 1.99
CA LEU A 73 -8.40 -8.17 2.83
C LEU A 73 -9.87 -7.93 2.48
N LEU A 74 -10.26 -6.67 2.30
CA LEU A 74 -11.63 -6.32 1.87
C LEU A 74 -11.96 -6.95 0.51
N ALA A 75 -11.05 -6.89 -0.45
CA ALA A 75 -11.24 -7.49 -1.76
C ALA A 75 -11.39 -9.02 -1.68
N VAL A 76 -10.59 -9.69 -0.84
CA VAL A 76 -10.70 -11.12 -0.61
C VAL A 76 -12.05 -11.50 0.02
N VAL A 77 -12.45 -10.77 1.07
CA VAL A 77 -13.71 -11.06 1.78
C VAL A 77 -14.92 -10.86 0.88
N ILE A 78 -14.91 -9.86 -0.01
CA ILE A 78 -16.06 -9.56 -0.86
C ILE A 78 -16.12 -10.43 -2.11
N THR A 79 -14.97 -10.70 -2.74
CA THR A 79 -14.97 -11.48 -3.99
C THR A 79 -15.06 -12.98 -3.75
N GLU A 80 -14.58 -13.46 -2.59
CA GLU A 80 -14.43 -14.88 -2.24
C GLU A 80 -13.70 -15.71 -3.33
N SER A 81 -12.97 -15.04 -4.23
CA SER A 81 -12.39 -15.65 -5.41
C SER A 81 -11.00 -16.20 -5.11
N PRO A 82 -10.72 -17.50 -5.41
CA PRO A 82 -9.39 -18.08 -5.22
C PRO A 82 -8.27 -17.32 -5.96
N LEU A 83 -8.60 -16.72 -7.11
CA LEU A 83 -7.66 -15.90 -7.88
C LEU A 83 -7.34 -14.57 -7.16
N VAL A 84 -8.35 -13.90 -6.60
CA VAL A 84 -8.17 -12.65 -5.84
C VAL A 84 -7.38 -12.91 -4.56
N ILE A 85 -7.65 -14.04 -3.89
CA ILE A 85 -6.89 -14.51 -2.73
C ILE A 85 -5.41 -14.69 -3.08
N LEU A 86 -5.11 -15.41 -4.18
CA LEU A 86 -3.73 -15.66 -4.60
C LEU A 86 -2.99 -14.35 -4.91
N ILE A 87 -3.59 -13.44 -5.68
CA ILE A 87 -2.99 -12.15 -6.03
C ILE A 87 -2.75 -11.30 -4.77
N SER A 88 -3.76 -11.22 -3.89
CA SER A 88 -3.67 -10.49 -2.62
C SER A 88 -2.56 -11.03 -1.72
N ALA A 89 -2.41 -12.35 -1.62
CA ALA A 89 -1.35 -12.98 -0.85
C ALA A 89 0.04 -12.65 -1.41
N VAL A 90 0.22 -12.69 -2.74
CA VAL A 90 1.48 -12.31 -3.38
C VAL A 90 1.81 -10.85 -3.09
N PHE A 91 0.86 -9.93 -3.23
CA PHE A 91 1.09 -8.50 -2.96
C PHE A 91 1.37 -8.22 -1.50
N PHE A 92 0.69 -8.91 -0.59
CA PHE A 92 0.97 -8.86 0.83
C PHE A 92 2.39 -9.30 1.14
N VAL A 93 2.84 -10.45 0.61
CA VAL A 93 4.21 -10.95 0.87
C VAL A 93 5.28 -9.99 0.34
N ILE A 94 5.11 -9.47 -0.89
CA ILE A 94 6.07 -8.53 -1.48
C ILE A 94 6.15 -7.24 -0.64
N SER A 95 5.01 -6.67 -0.26
CA SER A 95 4.97 -5.44 0.53
C SER A 95 5.44 -5.63 1.98
N LEU A 96 5.15 -6.79 2.59
CA LEU A 96 5.68 -7.15 3.90
C LEU A 96 7.21 -7.29 3.86
N TYR A 97 7.73 -8.00 2.86
CA TYR A 97 9.18 -8.15 2.69
C TYR A 97 9.86 -6.79 2.51
N ASP A 98 9.31 -5.91 1.67
CA ASP A 98 9.84 -4.55 1.49
C ASP A 98 9.84 -3.76 2.80
N THR A 99 8.77 -3.89 3.59
CA THR A 99 8.64 -3.19 4.88
C THR A 99 9.58 -3.73 5.96
N LEU A 100 9.88 -5.04 5.97
CA LEU A 100 10.74 -5.64 6.98
C LEU A 100 12.23 -5.49 6.64
N PHE A 101 12.59 -5.55 5.35
CA PHE A 101 14.01 -5.67 4.94
C PHE A 101 14.54 -4.47 4.16
N ASN A 102 13.68 -3.62 3.58
CA ASN A 102 14.11 -2.46 2.80
C ASN A 102 13.79 -1.11 3.44
N TYR A 103 13.34 -1.10 4.69
CA TYR A 103 12.97 0.13 5.41
C TYR A 103 14.16 0.91 5.98
N SER A 104 15.39 0.65 5.50
CA SER A 104 16.52 1.56 5.73
C SER A 104 16.48 2.69 4.72
N LEU A 105 16.79 3.91 5.17
CA LEU A 105 16.73 5.12 4.35
C LEU A 105 17.59 4.98 3.08
N GLU A 106 18.73 4.29 3.19
CA GLU A 106 19.63 4.01 2.08
C GLU A 106 19.05 3.03 1.04
N ARG A 107 18.29 2.02 1.48
CA ARG A 107 17.62 1.08 0.57
C ARG A 107 16.40 1.71 -0.09
N ILE A 108 15.65 2.55 0.63
CA ILE A 108 14.53 3.32 0.07
C ILE A 108 15.01 4.24 -1.06
N LYS A 109 16.17 4.91 -0.92
CA LYS A 109 16.78 5.74 -1.97
C LYS A 109 17.06 4.94 -3.26
N LYS A 110 17.61 3.73 -3.11
CA LYS A 110 18.02 2.88 -4.25
C LYS A 110 16.83 2.11 -4.86
N SER A 111 15.84 1.75 -4.06
CA SER A 111 14.73 0.88 -4.45
C SER A 111 13.67 1.60 -5.28
N LYS A 112 13.15 0.88 -6.28
CA LYS A 112 11.95 1.27 -7.05
C LYS A 112 10.71 0.47 -6.64
N ILE A 113 10.81 -0.38 -5.62
CA ILE A 113 9.75 -1.31 -5.20
C ILE A 113 8.48 -0.53 -4.80
N GLY A 114 8.61 0.55 -4.02
CA GLY A 114 7.49 1.41 -3.67
C GLY A 114 6.74 2.02 -4.86
N LEU A 115 7.46 2.34 -5.95
CA LEU A 115 6.85 2.79 -7.21
C LEU A 115 6.06 1.67 -7.87
N TYR A 116 6.68 0.50 -8.07
CA TYR A 116 6.03 -0.64 -8.70
C TYR A 116 4.78 -1.09 -7.92
N LEU A 117 4.91 -1.21 -6.60
CA LEU A 117 3.79 -1.53 -5.71
C LEU A 117 2.68 -0.48 -5.81
N SER A 118 2.99 0.82 -5.96
CA SER A 118 1.95 1.86 -6.10
C SER A 118 1.22 1.77 -7.44
N VAL A 119 1.93 1.44 -8.54
CA VAL A 119 1.30 1.19 -9.85
C VAL A 119 0.38 -0.02 -9.79
N VAL A 120 0.87 -1.13 -9.23
CA VAL A 120 0.12 -2.37 -9.10
C VAL A 120 -1.12 -2.17 -8.23
N ASP A 121 -1.00 -1.45 -7.11
CA ASP A 121 -2.15 -1.13 -6.26
C ASP A 121 -3.17 -0.25 -6.95
N THR A 122 -2.74 0.74 -7.72
CA THR A 122 -3.68 1.55 -8.51
C THR A 122 -4.49 0.67 -9.45
N ILE A 123 -3.85 -0.24 -10.19
CA ILE A 123 -4.54 -1.16 -11.12
C ILE A 123 -5.48 -2.09 -10.34
N TYR A 124 -5.03 -2.63 -9.22
CA TYR A 124 -5.81 -3.53 -8.38
C TYR A 124 -7.06 -2.85 -7.81
N ILE A 125 -6.91 -1.64 -7.26
CA ILE A 125 -8.01 -0.85 -6.69
C ILE A 125 -9.01 -0.46 -7.78
N VAL A 126 -8.56 0.02 -8.95
CA VAL A 126 -9.45 0.34 -10.07
C VAL A 126 -10.24 -0.90 -10.51
N SER A 127 -9.56 -2.03 -10.68
CA SER A 127 -10.20 -3.28 -11.09
C SER A 127 -11.26 -3.75 -10.09
N PHE A 128 -10.97 -3.61 -8.79
CA PHE A 128 -11.90 -3.97 -7.73
C PHE A 128 -13.09 -3.00 -7.64
N ILE A 129 -12.88 -1.70 -7.78
CA ILE A 129 -13.99 -0.72 -7.83
C ILE A 129 -14.89 -1.00 -9.03
N VAL A 130 -14.31 -1.31 -10.20
CA VAL A 130 -15.11 -1.69 -11.39
C VAL A 130 -15.93 -2.95 -11.09
N TYR A 131 -15.33 -3.96 -10.44
CA TYR A 131 -16.05 -5.16 -10.02
C TYR A 131 -17.20 -4.87 -9.03
N LEU A 132 -17.05 -3.92 -8.12
CA LEU A 132 -18.13 -3.57 -7.18
C LEU A 132 -19.29 -2.82 -7.85
N VAL A 133 -19.05 -2.14 -8.97
CA VAL A 133 -20.05 -1.31 -9.64
C VAL A 133 -20.82 -2.06 -10.73
N TYR A 134 -20.25 -3.15 -11.28
CA TYR A 134 -20.76 -3.91 -12.41
C TYR A 134 -20.98 -5.38 -12.09
#